data_AF-A0A7J2YUD0-F1
#
_entry.id   AF-A0A7J2YUD0-F1
#
_cell.length_a   1.000
_cell.length_b   1.000
_cell.length_c   1.000
_cell.angle_alpha   90.00
_cell.angle_beta   90.00
_cell.angle_gamma   90.00
#
_symmetry.space_group_name_H-M   'P 1'
#
loop_
_entity.id
_entity.type
_entity.pdbx_description
1 polymer ?
#
loop_
_entity_poly.entity_id
_entity_poly.type
_entity_poly.pdbx_seq_one_letter_code
_entity_poly.pdbx_strand_id
1 'polypeptide(L)'
;MVNVNKAFSICIIAILAISSLIIIKSVSAQVDVTTPSTPNFGVRYEIFPIYVPPVYGVDASTGKAMITKEGYTAFDETVFVEIVNQPFVSYKDSNGNNIQLFYNIRWKEPSNNSWIYLDEKPQLTQTPNSEQTITTFDFIGNYHRISEGLDIPIGSETDFQVEAYIGYYTTDNVFTGKISGWIDPQSIMHAANYSTTTNPNASSTPSQNPTTESHQQNIQSVSLFDLNWEQIAIILLSFTVAILAVVLMLSRRKSTKPSNA
;
A
#
# COMPACT_ATOMS: atom_id res chain seq x y z
N MET A 1 -15.16 30.22 57.54
CA MET A 1 -13.73 29.86 57.34
C MET A 1 -13.67 28.70 56.38
N VAL A 2 -13.22 28.93 55.14
CA VAL A 2 -12.88 27.84 54.23
C VAL A 2 -11.64 27.17 54.82
N ASN A 3 -11.73 25.87 55.14
CA ASN A 3 -10.62 25.13 55.74
C ASN A 3 -9.42 25.20 54.80
N VAL A 4 -8.41 25.99 55.19
CA VAL A 4 -7.17 26.24 54.44
C VAL A 4 -6.52 24.93 53.97
N ASN A 5 -6.69 23.86 54.74
CA ASN A 5 -6.22 22.52 54.41
C ASN A 5 -6.81 21.94 53.12
N LYS A 6 -8.06 22.27 52.75
CA LYS A 6 -8.69 21.78 51.51
C LYS A 6 -8.16 22.50 50.28
N ALA A 7 -7.97 23.81 50.35
CA ALA A 7 -7.42 24.59 49.24
C ALA A 7 -5.97 24.22 48.96
N PHE A 8 -5.17 24.01 50.02
CA PHE A 8 -3.79 23.58 49.91
C PHE A 8 -3.67 22.19 49.27
N SER A 9 -4.53 21.24 49.67
CA SER A 9 -4.54 19.89 49.07
C SER A 9 -4.89 19.90 47.58
N ILE A 10 -5.81 20.78 47.14
CA ILE A 10 -6.16 20.92 45.71
C ILE A 10 -4.99 21.52 44.92
N CYS A 11 -4.29 22.52 45.46
CA CYS A 11 -3.09 23.07 44.83
C CYS A 11 -1.98 22.03 44.67
N ILE A 12 -1.75 21.19 45.67
CA ILE A 12 -0.75 20.11 45.58
C ILE A 12 -1.12 19.11 44.49
N ILE A 13 -2.39 18.69 44.41
CA ILE A 13 -2.84 17.76 43.36
C ILE A 13 -2.69 18.40 41.97
N ALA A 14 -3.01 19.69 41.82
CA ALA A 14 -2.83 20.40 40.56
C ALA A 14 -1.34 20.52 40.18
N ILE A 15 -0.46 20.84 41.13
CA ILE A 15 0.99 20.91 40.90
C ILE A 15 1.55 19.53 40.52
N LEU A 16 1.12 18.46 41.19
CA LEU A 16 1.50 17.09 40.86
C LEU A 16 1.01 16.68 39.46
N ALA A 17 -0.24 17.00 39.11
CA ALA A 17 -0.78 16.72 37.78
C ALA A 17 -0.02 17.48 36.69
N ILE A 18 0.28 18.77 36.90
CA ILE A 18 1.07 19.58 35.95
C ILE A 18 2.52 19.10 35.88
N SER A 19 3.12 18.72 37.01
CA SER A 19 4.50 18.23 37.05
C SER A 19 4.64 16.85 36.40
N SER A 20 3.62 16.00 36.48
CA SER A 20 3.58 14.72 35.76
C SER A 20 3.51 14.87 34.23
N LEU A 21 3.08 16.04 33.72
CA LEU A 21 3.07 16.34 32.29
C LEU A 21 4.45 16.80 31.76
N ILE A 22 5.38 17.23 32.63
CA ILE A 22 6.66 17.82 32.21
C ILE A 22 7.77 16.77 32.02
N ILE A 23 7.59 15.53 32.51
CA ILE A 23 8.55 14.44 32.31
C ILE A 23 8.15 13.60 31.09
N ILE A 24 7.96 14.27 29.96
CA ILE A 24 8.22 13.64 28.67
C ILE A 24 9.50 14.29 28.18
N LYS A 25 10.63 13.90 28.80
CA LYS A 25 11.91 14.05 28.11
C LYS A 25 11.70 13.32 26.80
N SER A 26 11.73 14.03 25.67
CA SER A 26 11.90 13.37 24.40
C SER A 26 13.20 12.59 24.53
N VAL A 27 13.07 11.28 24.76
CA VAL A 27 14.16 10.36 24.56
C VAL A 27 14.38 10.48 23.06
N SER A 28 15.31 11.34 22.68
CA SER A 28 15.98 11.24 21.40
C SER A 28 16.80 9.97 21.49
N ALA A 29 16.10 8.82 21.46
CA ALA A 29 16.71 7.56 21.11
C ALA A 29 17.30 7.86 19.74
N GLN A 30 18.62 7.85 19.66
CA GLN A 30 19.29 7.74 18.38
C GLN A 30 18.71 6.47 17.78
N VAL A 31 17.76 6.63 16.85
CA VAL A 31 17.04 5.52 16.24
C VAL A 31 18.07 4.82 15.38
N ASP A 32 18.75 3.84 15.97
CA ASP A 32 19.56 2.90 15.21
C ASP A 32 18.59 2.24 14.25
N VAL A 33 18.87 2.38 12.95
CA VAL A 33 18.00 1.85 11.91
C VAL A 33 18.03 0.34 12.08
N THR A 34 16.93 -0.23 12.55
CA THR A 34 16.81 -1.66 12.74
C THR A 34 16.96 -2.35 11.39
N THR A 35 17.72 -3.45 11.37
CA THR A 35 17.83 -4.28 10.16
C THR A 35 16.44 -4.83 9.83
N PRO A 36 15.95 -4.69 8.58
CA PRO A 36 14.66 -5.25 8.20
C PRO A 36 14.65 -6.76 8.39
N SER A 37 13.48 -7.30 8.76
CA SER A 37 13.27 -8.74 8.76
C SER A 37 13.22 -9.29 7.33
N THR A 38 13.54 -10.59 7.18
CA THR A 38 13.42 -11.27 5.90
C THR A 38 11.95 -11.27 5.46
N PRO A 39 11.63 -10.76 4.26
CA PRO A 39 10.24 -10.66 3.81
C PRO A 39 9.64 -12.05 3.56
N ASN A 40 8.38 -12.25 3.95
CA ASN A 40 7.59 -13.38 3.48
C ASN A 40 6.92 -12.97 2.17
N PHE A 41 7.07 -13.77 1.12
CA PHE A 41 6.50 -13.46 -0.19
C PHE A 41 5.90 -14.71 -0.83
N GLY A 42 5.07 -14.51 -1.84
CA GLY A 42 4.51 -15.53 -2.71
C GLY A 42 4.64 -15.11 -4.16
N VAL A 43 4.80 -16.09 -5.05
CA VAL A 43 4.73 -15.86 -6.49
C VAL A 43 3.64 -16.72 -7.10
N ARG A 44 2.82 -16.12 -7.96
CA ARG A 44 1.83 -16.87 -8.74
C ARG A 44 1.76 -16.37 -10.17
N TYR A 45 1.29 -17.24 -11.04
CA TYR A 45 1.09 -16.99 -12.46
C TYR A 45 -0.41 -17.03 -12.75
N GLU A 46 -0.94 -16.01 -13.42
CA GLU A 46 -2.33 -15.95 -13.86
C GLU A 46 -2.43 -15.62 -15.34
N ILE A 47 -3.54 -16.06 -15.95
CA ILE A 47 -3.86 -15.85 -17.35
C ILE A 47 -5.24 -15.23 -17.43
N PHE A 48 -5.34 -14.10 -18.13
CA PHE A 48 -6.58 -13.37 -18.37
C PHE A 48 -6.97 -13.48 -19.85
N PRO A 49 -7.93 -14.34 -20.21
CA PRO A 49 -8.40 -14.43 -21.59
C PRO A 49 -9.21 -13.18 -21.98
N ILE A 50 -8.83 -12.54 -23.08
CA ILE A 50 -9.49 -11.37 -23.65
C ILE A 50 -10.05 -11.74 -25.01
N TYR A 51 -11.38 -11.73 -25.14
CA TYR A 51 -12.02 -11.95 -26.43
C TYR A 51 -12.00 -10.67 -27.27
N VAL A 52 -11.37 -10.75 -28.44
CA VAL A 52 -11.36 -9.70 -29.47
C VAL A 52 -12.40 -10.06 -30.53
N PRO A 53 -13.49 -9.30 -30.68
CA PRO A 53 -14.52 -9.60 -31.66
C PRO A 53 -14.00 -9.43 -33.10
N PRO A 54 -14.60 -10.14 -34.08
CA PRO A 54 -14.28 -9.93 -35.49
C PRO A 54 -14.59 -8.49 -35.91
N VAL A 55 -13.80 -7.97 -36.84
CA VAL A 55 -14.03 -6.68 -37.49
C VAL A 55 -14.77 -6.93 -38.81
N TYR A 56 -15.84 -6.17 -39.03
CA TYR A 56 -16.63 -6.22 -40.25
C TYR A 56 -16.33 -5.01 -41.13
N GLY A 57 -16.37 -5.22 -42.44
CA GLY A 57 -16.31 -4.18 -43.46
C GLY A 57 -17.37 -4.43 -44.52
N VAL A 58 -17.36 -3.59 -45.55
CA VAL A 58 -18.23 -3.74 -46.72
C VAL A 58 -17.35 -3.97 -47.94
N ASP A 59 -17.61 -5.05 -48.67
CA ASP A 59 -16.96 -5.33 -49.95
C ASP A 59 -17.34 -4.24 -50.95
N ALA A 60 -16.35 -3.50 -51.45
CA ALA A 60 -16.57 -2.33 -52.30
C ALA A 60 -17.20 -2.69 -53.67
N SER A 61 -17.05 -3.92 -54.14
CA SER A 61 -17.54 -4.37 -55.45
C SER A 61 -18.97 -4.89 -55.41
N THR A 62 -19.40 -5.42 -54.26
CA THR A 62 -20.70 -6.08 -54.10
C THR A 62 -21.64 -5.38 -53.10
N GLY A 63 -21.12 -4.45 -52.29
CA GLY A 63 -21.87 -3.78 -51.22
C GLY A 63 -22.27 -4.69 -50.05
N LYS A 64 -21.76 -5.93 -50.01
CA LYS A 64 -22.09 -6.90 -48.96
C LYS A 64 -21.18 -6.73 -47.76
N ALA A 65 -21.73 -6.94 -46.56
CA ALA A 65 -20.92 -7.05 -45.35
C ALA A 65 -19.99 -8.27 -45.46
N MET A 66 -18.74 -8.09 -45.05
CA MET A 66 -17.71 -9.13 -45.00
C MET A 66 -16.93 -9.02 -43.70
N ILE A 67 -16.42 -10.14 -43.19
CA ILE A 67 -15.44 -10.12 -42.09
C ILE A 67 -14.10 -9.68 -42.69
N THR A 68 -13.55 -8.57 -42.19
CA THR A 68 -12.23 -8.07 -42.62
C THR A 68 -11.11 -8.54 -41.69
N LYS A 69 -11.46 -8.92 -40.46
CA LYS A 69 -10.57 -9.56 -39.50
C LYS A 69 -11.36 -10.52 -38.63
N GLU A 70 -10.95 -11.78 -38.56
CA GLU A 70 -11.57 -12.76 -37.68
C GLU A 70 -11.40 -12.37 -36.20
N GLY A 71 -12.39 -12.76 -35.39
CA GLY A 71 -12.29 -12.64 -33.94
C GLY A 71 -11.29 -13.65 -33.41
N TYR A 72 -10.68 -13.34 -32.27
CA TYR A 72 -9.72 -14.23 -31.62
C TYR A 72 -9.76 -14.02 -30.10
N THR A 73 -9.29 -15.01 -29.35
CA THR A 73 -9.02 -14.84 -27.91
C THR A 73 -7.55 -14.54 -27.76
N ALA A 74 -7.22 -13.37 -27.24
CA ALA A 74 -5.89 -13.05 -26.74
C ALA A 74 -5.79 -13.55 -25.29
N PHE A 75 -4.58 -13.86 -24.84
CA PHE A 75 -4.30 -14.17 -23.45
C PHE A 75 -3.34 -13.12 -22.94
N ASP A 76 -3.72 -12.47 -21.84
CA ASP A 76 -2.80 -11.64 -21.08
C ASP A 76 -2.25 -12.48 -19.94
N GLU A 77 -0.94 -12.54 -19.82
CA GLU A 77 -0.25 -13.42 -18.88
C GLU A 77 0.55 -12.56 -17.92
N THR A 78 0.38 -12.82 -16.62
CA THR A 78 0.97 -11.98 -15.59
C THR A 78 1.52 -12.83 -14.45
N VAL A 79 2.74 -12.52 -14.03
CA VAL A 79 3.30 -13.05 -12.79
C VAL A 79 3.07 -12.03 -11.68
N PHE A 80 2.43 -12.46 -10.60
CA PHE A 80 2.23 -11.66 -9.40
C PHE A 80 3.28 -12.04 -8.36
N VAL A 81 4.00 -11.04 -7.85
CA VAL A 81 4.86 -11.17 -6.67
C VAL A 81 4.19 -10.43 -5.52
N GLU A 82 3.75 -11.18 -4.52
CA GLU A 82 3.04 -10.67 -3.35
C GLU A 82 3.96 -10.73 -2.13
N ILE A 83 4.17 -9.60 -1.47
CA ILE A 83 5.06 -9.48 -0.33
C ILE A 83 4.23 -9.10 0.89
N VAL A 84 4.29 -9.91 1.95
CA VAL A 84 3.66 -9.59 3.24
C VAL A 84 4.47 -8.50 3.91
N ASN A 85 3.81 -7.39 4.20
CA ASN A 85 4.47 -6.22 4.72
C ASN A 85 4.89 -6.40 6.18
N GLN A 86 6.16 -6.13 6.49
CA GLN A 86 6.60 -6.06 7.88
C GLN A 86 6.10 -4.76 8.56
N PRO A 87 5.89 -4.77 9.88
CA PRO A 87 5.53 -3.56 10.61
C PRO A 87 6.63 -2.51 10.51
N PHE A 88 6.36 -1.42 9.79
CA PHE A 88 7.27 -0.29 9.66
C PHE A 88 6.47 1.00 9.52
N VAL A 89 6.92 2.07 10.19
CA VAL A 89 6.30 3.40 10.10
C VAL A 89 7.37 4.35 9.56
N SER A 90 7.13 4.89 8.38
CA SER A 90 8.04 5.86 7.76
C SER A 90 8.23 7.09 8.64
N TYR A 91 9.46 7.60 8.70
CA TYR A 91 9.82 8.75 9.53
C TYR A 91 10.92 9.59 8.89
N LYS A 92 11.10 10.82 9.38
CA LYS A 92 12.24 11.66 8.99
C LYS A 92 13.37 11.54 9.98
N ASP A 93 14.59 11.33 9.48
CA ASP A 93 15.79 11.36 10.33
C ASP A 93 16.18 12.81 10.72
N SER A 94 17.27 12.97 11.48
CA SER A 94 17.76 14.30 11.91
C SER A 94 18.23 15.20 10.77
N ASN A 95 18.50 14.63 9.60
CA ASN A 95 18.92 15.35 8.40
C ASN A 95 17.72 15.65 7.47
N GLY A 96 16.51 15.25 7.85
CA GLY A 96 15.30 15.43 7.08
C GLY A 96 15.08 14.39 5.98
N ASN A 97 15.89 13.32 5.92
CA ASN A 97 15.73 12.24 4.97
C ASN A 97 14.50 11.40 5.33
N ASN A 98 13.73 10.99 4.33
CA ASN A 98 12.54 10.16 4.54
C ASN A 98 12.92 8.68 4.59
N ILE A 99 13.00 8.13 5.80
CA ILE A 99 13.29 6.71 6.02
C ILE A 99 12.03 5.90 5.75
N GLN A 100 12.13 4.97 4.82
CA GLN A 100 11.04 4.14 4.33
C GLN A 100 11.46 2.67 4.23
N LEU A 101 10.46 1.79 4.15
CA LEU A 101 10.65 0.40 3.79
C LEU A 101 10.47 0.23 2.29
N PHE A 102 11.48 -0.36 1.64
CA PHE A 102 11.45 -0.75 0.24
C PHE A 102 11.64 -2.26 0.08
N TYR A 103 11.17 -2.78 -1.05
CA TYR A 103 11.48 -4.12 -1.51
C TYR A 103 12.18 -4.07 -2.86
N ASN A 104 13.21 -4.89 -2.98
CA ASN A 104 13.87 -5.19 -4.23
C ASN A 104 13.51 -6.62 -4.65
N ILE A 105 13.29 -6.81 -5.94
CA ILE A 105 12.92 -8.09 -6.52
C ILE A 105 13.91 -8.39 -7.63
N ARG A 106 14.38 -9.63 -7.65
CA ARG A 106 15.17 -10.16 -8.75
C ARG A 106 14.63 -11.51 -9.16
N TRP A 107 14.81 -11.85 -10.42
CA TRP A 107 14.46 -13.15 -10.96
C TRP A 107 15.62 -13.74 -11.74
N LYS A 108 15.54 -15.04 -11.98
CA LYS A 108 16.55 -15.79 -12.71
C LYS A 108 15.88 -16.55 -13.83
N GLU A 109 16.19 -16.15 -15.05
CA GLU A 109 15.67 -16.80 -16.24
C GLU A 109 16.31 -18.19 -16.43
N PRO A 110 15.58 -19.16 -16.97
CA PRO A 110 16.10 -20.51 -17.16
C PRO A 110 17.28 -20.57 -18.16
N SER A 111 17.36 -19.63 -19.10
CA SER A 111 18.45 -19.53 -20.07
C SER A 111 19.71 -18.84 -19.51
N ASN A 112 19.58 -18.11 -18.40
CA ASN A 112 20.64 -17.26 -17.85
C ASN A 112 20.85 -17.55 -16.35
N ASN A 113 22.05 -18.01 -16.00
CA ASN A 113 22.36 -18.30 -14.60
C ASN A 113 22.55 -17.03 -13.73
N SER A 114 22.40 -15.84 -14.31
CA SER A 114 22.55 -14.54 -13.64
C SER A 114 21.19 -14.01 -13.17
N TRP A 115 21.18 -13.39 -12.00
CA TRP A 115 20.00 -12.68 -11.51
C TRP A 115 19.78 -11.39 -12.29
N ILE A 116 18.54 -11.16 -12.70
CA ILE A 116 18.06 -9.94 -13.34
C ILE A 116 17.28 -9.16 -12.30
N TYR A 117 17.55 -7.87 -12.19
CA TYR A 117 16.94 -6.97 -11.20
C TYR A 117 15.84 -6.14 -11.87
N LEU A 118 14.81 -5.80 -11.10
CA LEU A 118 13.76 -4.88 -11.53
C LEU A 118 14.31 -3.44 -11.58
N ASP A 119 15.02 -3.12 -12.67
CA ASP A 119 15.76 -1.87 -12.93
C ASP A 119 16.70 -1.44 -11.77
N GLU A 120 17.54 -0.44 -11.97
CA GLU A 120 18.59 -0.07 -10.99
C GLU A 120 18.07 0.64 -9.71
N LYS A 121 16.75 0.78 -9.55
CA LYS A 121 16.11 1.46 -8.42
C LYS A 121 15.20 0.51 -7.68
N PRO A 122 15.04 0.60 -6.34
CA PRO A 122 14.07 -0.23 -5.66
C PRO A 122 12.66 0.19 -6.07
N GLN A 123 11.99 -0.71 -6.76
CA GLN A 123 10.65 -0.56 -7.28
C GLN A 123 9.61 -0.13 -6.24
N LEU A 124 9.66 -0.79 -5.08
CA LEU A 124 8.45 -1.02 -4.32
C LEU A 124 8.57 -0.43 -2.94
N THR A 125 7.95 0.72 -2.75
CA THR A 125 7.75 1.27 -1.42
C THR A 125 6.55 0.57 -0.79
N GLN A 126 6.68 0.21 0.48
CA GLN A 126 5.53 -0.28 1.25
C GLN A 126 4.39 0.76 1.18
N THR A 127 3.21 0.35 0.74
CA THR A 127 2.03 1.19 0.85
C THR A 127 1.66 1.34 2.32
N PRO A 128 1.60 2.57 2.88
CA PRO A 128 1.19 2.76 4.27
C PRO A 128 -0.19 2.13 4.53
N ASN A 129 -0.31 1.39 5.62
CA ASN A 129 -1.53 0.69 6.03
C ASN A 129 -1.96 -0.51 5.15
N SER A 130 -1.13 -0.96 4.21
CA SER A 130 -1.39 -2.21 3.49
C SER A 130 -0.70 -3.39 4.17
N GLU A 131 -1.42 -4.50 4.32
CA GLU A 131 -0.85 -5.77 4.79
C GLU A 131 0.09 -6.39 3.77
N GLN A 132 -0.04 -6.01 2.49
CA GLN A 132 0.72 -6.58 1.39
C GLN A 132 1.18 -5.53 0.38
N THR A 133 2.31 -5.81 -0.28
CA THR A 133 2.78 -5.09 -1.46
C THR A 133 2.75 -6.06 -2.63
N ILE A 134 2.06 -5.71 -3.70
CA ILE A 134 1.92 -6.55 -4.90
C ILE A 134 2.58 -5.85 -6.06
N THR A 135 3.39 -6.58 -6.82
CA THR A 135 3.88 -6.14 -8.13
C THR A 135 3.59 -7.20 -9.18
N THR A 136 3.55 -6.78 -10.43
CA THR A 136 3.22 -7.61 -11.58
C THR A 136 4.33 -7.54 -12.60
N PHE A 137 4.64 -8.69 -13.19
CA PHE A 137 5.55 -8.80 -14.31
C PHE A 137 4.81 -9.38 -15.51
N ASP A 138 4.81 -8.62 -16.61
CA ASP A 138 4.23 -9.05 -17.87
C ASP A 138 5.29 -9.78 -18.71
N PHE A 139 4.87 -10.63 -19.64
CA PHE A 139 5.77 -11.34 -20.54
C PHE A 139 6.12 -10.47 -21.76
N ILE A 140 7.35 -10.62 -22.27
CA ILE A 140 7.75 -9.93 -23.50
C ILE A 140 6.82 -10.35 -24.64
N GLY A 141 6.28 -9.34 -25.34
CA GLY A 141 5.37 -9.56 -26.48
C GLY A 141 3.88 -9.48 -26.13
N ASN A 142 3.52 -9.38 -24.84
CA ASN A 142 2.16 -8.99 -24.46
C ASN A 142 1.86 -7.55 -24.93
N TYR A 143 0.59 -7.27 -25.23
CA TYR A 143 0.13 -6.07 -25.94
C TYR A 143 0.45 -4.73 -25.24
N HIS A 144 0.96 -4.77 -24.01
CA HIS A 144 1.31 -3.62 -23.20
C HIS A 144 2.81 -3.32 -23.25
N ARG A 145 3.13 -2.12 -23.75
CA ARG A 145 4.48 -1.58 -24.04
C ARG A 145 5.33 -1.36 -22.77
N ILE A 146 5.77 -2.41 -22.11
CA ILE A 146 6.88 -2.32 -21.16
C ILE A 146 8.09 -2.96 -21.80
N SER A 147 9.19 -2.22 -21.91
CA SER A 147 10.48 -2.69 -22.43
C SER A 147 11.17 -3.73 -21.53
N GLU A 148 10.55 -4.06 -20.39
CA GLU A 148 11.12 -4.84 -19.28
C GLU A 148 10.19 -5.99 -18.88
N GLY A 149 9.62 -6.67 -19.87
CA GLY A 149 8.87 -7.91 -19.62
C GLY A 149 9.77 -9.11 -19.33
N LEU A 150 9.18 -10.17 -18.80
CA LEU A 150 9.83 -11.46 -18.59
C LEU A 150 9.99 -12.21 -19.93
N ASP A 151 11.21 -12.60 -20.29
CA ASP A 151 11.49 -13.47 -21.43
C ASP A 151 11.63 -14.93 -20.96
N ILE A 152 10.51 -15.51 -20.53
CA ILE A 152 10.49 -16.87 -19.99
C ILE A 152 9.88 -17.80 -21.04
N PRO A 153 10.62 -18.78 -21.58
CA PRO A 153 10.06 -19.77 -22.49
C PRO A 153 8.90 -20.55 -21.85
N ILE A 154 7.91 -20.91 -22.66
CA ILE A 154 6.83 -21.81 -22.23
C ILE A 154 7.41 -23.13 -21.71
N GLY A 155 6.89 -23.60 -20.58
CA GLY A 155 7.29 -24.84 -19.92
C GLY A 155 8.59 -24.74 -19.12
N SER A 156 9.14 -23.53 -18.97
CA SER A 156 10.35 -23.30 -18.20
C SER A 156 10.05 -22.77 -16.79
N GLU A 157 10.99 -23.00 -15.88
CA GLU A 157 10.92 -22.59 -14.48
C GLU A 157 11.74 -21.32 -14.26
N THR A 158 11.20 -20.37 -13.50
CA THR A 158 11.85 -19.10 -13.15
C THR A 158 11.84 -18.92 -11.64
N ASP A 159 13.02 -18.60 -11.09
CA ASP A 159 13.19 -18.34 -9.67
C ASP A 159 13.05 -16.86 -9.38
N PHE A 160 12.37 -16.51 -8.30
CA PHE A 160 12.23 -15.14 -7.79
C PHE A 160 12.80 -15.03 -6.39
N GLN A 161 13.44 -13.91 -6.08
CA GLN A 161 13.89 -13.56 -4.74
C GLN A 161 13.51 -12.12 -4.39
N VAL A 162 13.31 -11.90 -3.10
CA VAL A 162 12.95 -10.59 -2.54
C VAL A 162 13.95 -10.20 -1.44
N GLU A 163 14.29 -8.94 -1.37
CA GLU A 163 15.08 -8.36 -0.30
C GLU A 163 14.41 -7.09 0.22
N ALA A 164 14.41 -6.89 1.54
CA ALA A 164 13.84 -5.73 2.20
C ALA A 164 14.92 -4.72 2.60
N TYR A 165 14.58 -3.43 2.48
CA TYR A 165 15.49 -2.30 2.67
C TYR A 165 14.82 -1.30 3.60
N ILE A 166 15.48 -0.89 4.69
CA ILE A 166 15.04 0.25 5.50
C ILE A 166 16.08 1.35 5.35
N GLY A 167 15.68 2.48 4.77
CA GLY A 167 16.60 3.56 4.48
C GLY A 167 15.98 4.64 3.61
N TYR A 168 16.82 5.30 2.82
CA TYR A 168 16.43 6.33 1.87
C TYR A 168 17.38 6.34 0.67
N TYR A 169 16.97 6.99 -0.41
CA TYR A 169 17.80 7.22 -1.59
C TYR A 169 18.29 8.66 -1.60
N THR A 170 19.57 8.85 -1.89
CA THR A 170 20.13 10.18 -2.15
C THR A 170 19.63 10.71 -3.51
N THR A 171 19.91 11.98 -3.78
CA THR A 171 19.65 12.60 -5.10
C THR A 171 20.38 11.89 -6.24
N ASP A 172 21.48 11.20 -5.94
CA ASP A 172 22.29 10.43 -6.89
C ASP A 172 21.80 8.97 -7.02
N ASN A 173 20.61 8.65 -6.50
CA ASN A 173 20.02 7.31 -6.43
C ASN A 173 20.88 6.27 -5.69
N VAL A 174 21.73 6.70 -4.74
CA VAL A 174 22.48 5.76 -3.89
C VAL A 174 21.65 5.43 -2.66
N PHE A 175 21.42 4.13 -2.42
CA PHE A 175 20.74 3.68 -1.21
C PHE A 175 21.61 3.90 0.03
N THR A 176 21.03 4.48 1.07
CA THR A 176 21.62 4.55 2.41
C THR A 176 20.66 3.93 3.42
N GLY A 177 21.09 2.86 4.08
CA GLY A 177 20.23 2.16 5.04
C GLY A 177 20.74 0.77 5.43
N LYS A 178 19.81 -0.08 5.85
CA LYS A 178 20.03 -1.48 6.19
C LYS A 178 19.25 -2.38 5.23
N ILE A 179 19.80 -3.56 4.96
CA ILE A 179 19.23 -4.57 4.07
C ILE A 179 19.02 -5.89 4.82
N SER A 180 18.01 -6.67 4.44
CA SER A 180 17.70 -7.95 5.08
C SER A 180 18.58 -9.10 4.58
N GLY A 181 19.21 -8.94 3.41
CA GLY A 181 19.68 -10.06 2.61
C GLY A 181 18.54 -10.66 1.77
N TRP A 182 18.93 -11.41 0.73
CA TRP A 182 18.02 -12.14 -0.14
C TRP A 182 17.44 -13.37 0.56
N ILE A 183 16.12 -13.54 0.47
CA ILE A 183 15.44 -14.77 0.88
C ILE A 183 15.67 -15.91 -0.13
N ASP A 184 15.49 -17.15 0.31
CA ASP A 184 15.45 -18.33 -0.56
C ASP A 184 14.47 -18.15 -1.74
N PRO A 185 14.84 -18.64 -2.93
CA PRO A 185 14.03 -18.43 -4.12
C PRO A 185 12.69 -19.17 -4.06
N GLN A 186 11.69 -18.58 -4.70
CA GLN A 186 10.45 -19.27 -5.06
C GLN A 186 10.37 -19.41 -6.57
N SER A 187 10.06 -20.62 -7.00
CA SER A 187 10.03 -20.98 -8.41
C SER A 187 8.60 -21.02 -8.93
N ILE A 188 8.40 -20.51 -10.13
CA ILE A 188 7.16 -20.68 -10.89
C ILE A 188 7.45 -21.31 -12.23
N MET A 189 6.52 -22.14 -12.71
CA MET A 189 6.58 -22.69 -14.05
C MET A 189 5.68 -21.86 -14.97
N HIS A 190 6.25 -21.35 -16.07
CA HIS A 190 5.47 -20.75 -17.15
C HIS A 190 4.67 -21.88 -17.81
N ALA A 191 3.40 -22.01 -17.44
CA ALA A 191 2.57 -23.11 -17.91
C ALA A 191 2.40 -23.03 -19.43
N ALA A 192 2.50 -24.17 -20.11
CA ALA A 192 2.08 -24.25 -21.50
C ALA A 192 0.57 -24.03 -21.56
N ASN A 193 0.18 -22.87 -22.09
CA ASN A 193 -1.18 -22.67 -22.54
C ASN A 193 -1.47 -23.76 -23.59
N TYR A 194 -2.38 -24.68 -23.24
CA TYR A 194 -2.89 -25.66 -24.18
C TYR A 194 -3.29 -24.91 -25.45
N SER A 195 -2.68 -25.27 -26.58
CA SER A 195 -3.09 -24.75 -27.89
C SER A 195 -4.60 -24.80 -27.98
N THR A 196 -5.24 -23.64 -27.97
CA THR A 196 -6.62 -23.52 -28.42
C THR A 196 -6.56 -23.75 -29.91
N THR A 197 -6.64 -25.02 -30.32
CA THR A 197 -7.00 -25.40 -31.68
C THR A 197 -8.28 -24.66 -32.01
N THR A 198 -8.14 -23.55 -32.73
CA THR A 198 -9.23 -22.76 -33.26
C THR A 198 -9.92 -23.60 -34.33
N ASN A 199 -11.05 -24.20 -33.99
CA ASN A 199 -12.16 -24.26 -34.94
C ASN A 199 -13.52 -24.47 -34.27
N PRO A 200 -14.17 -23.43 -33.71
CA PRO A 200 -15.60 -23.37 -33.76
C PRO A 200 -15.99 -22.82 -35.13
N ASN A 201 -16.32 -23.71 -36.05
CA ASN A 201 -17.08 -23.37 -37.26
C ASN A 201 -18.47 -22.89 -36.82
N ALA A 202 -18.58 -21.65 -36.33
CA ALA A 202 -19.81 -21.01 -35.91
C ALA A 202 -20.23 -20.01 -36.99
N SER A 203 -20.85 -20.54 -38.04
CA SER A 203 -21.68 -19.75 -38.95
C SER A 203 -22.95 -19.32 -38.22
N SER A 204 -22.87 -18.25 -37.43
CA SER A 204 -24.03 -17.55 -36.89
C SER A 204 -24.00 -16.09 -37.29
N THR A 205 -24.88 -15.74 -38.22
CA THR A 205 -25.21 -14.37 -38.65
C THR A 205 -25.54 -13.51 -37.42
N PRO A 206 -24.97 -12.29 -37.26
CA PRO A 206 -25.24 -11.46 -36.10
C PRO A 206 -26.66 -10.86 -36.18
N SER A 207 -27.51 -11.18 -35.21
CA SER A 207 -28.71 -10.40 -34.88
C SER A 207 -28.33 -9.42 -33.78
N GLN A 208 -28.37 -8.13 -34.10
CA GLN A 208 -28.05 -7.05 -33.15
C GLN A 208 -29.17 -6.92 -32.12
N ASN A 209 -28.84 -7.09 -30.84
CA ASN A 209 -29.61 -6.55 -29.73
C ASN A 209 -28.63 -6.00 -28.67
N PRO A 210 -28.75 -4.73 -28.23
CA PRO A 210 -27.79 -4.13 -27.31
C PRO A 210 -27.97 -4.71 -25.89
N THR A 211 -26.86 -5.12 -25.27
CA THR A 211 -26.83 -5.58 -23.87
C THR A 211 -26.22 -4.48 -23.00
N THR A 212 -26.96 -4.09 -21.97
CA THR A 212 -26.64 -3.04 -21.01
C THR A 212 -25.51 -3.48 -20.07
N GLU A 213 -24.43 -2.70 -19.99
CA GLU A 213 -23.34 -2.88 -19.03
C GLU A 213 -23.81 -2.61 -17.59
N SER A 214 -23.44 -3.51 -16.67
CA SER A 214 -23.68 -3.39 -15.24
C SER A 214 -22.49 -2.71 -14.57
N HIS A 215 -22.67 -1.49 -14.06
CA HIS A 215 -21.69 -0.80 -13.23
C HIS A 215 -21.54 -1.46 -11.86
N GLN A 216 -20.30 -1.83 -11.54
CA GLN A 216 -19.87 -2.36 -10.25
C GLN A 216 -19.78 -1.23 -9.22
N GLN A 217 -20.49 -1.39 -8.10
CA GLN A 217 -20.65 -0.39 -7.06
C GLN A 217 -19.43 -0.37 -6.11
N ASN A 218 -18.70 0.75 -6.12
CA ASN A 218 -17.57 1.03 -5.24
C ASN A 218 -18.07 1.29 -3.81
N ILE A 219 -17.71 0.43 -2.86
CA ILE A 219 -18.01 0.61 -1.43
C ILE A 219 -16.89 1.46 -0.83
N GLN A 220 -17.11 2.77 -0.75
CA GLN A 220 -16.31 3.66 0.08
C GLN A 220 -16.65 3.43 1.56
N SER A 221 -15.68 2.92 2.32
CA SER A 221 -15.73 2.94 3.78
C SER A 221 -15.62 4.38 4.28
N VAL A 222 -16.76 4.96 4.67
CA VAL A 222 -16.81 6.27 5.29
C VAL A 222 -16.18 6.18 6.69
N SER A 223 -14.96 6.69 6.83
CA SER A 223 -14.32 6.93 8.14
C SER A 223 -15.20 7.89 8.94
N LEU A 224 -15.74 7.43 10.07
CA LEU A 224 -16.74 8.18 10.83
C LEU A 224 -16.16 9.35 11.64
N PHE A 225 -14.83 9.39 11.85
CA PHE A 225 -14.15 10.49 12.56
C PHE A 225 -12.72 10.65 12.06
N ASP A 226 -12.54 11.50 11.05
CA ASP A 226 -11.23 11.93 10.54
C ASP A 226 -10.58 12.99 11.47
N LEU A 227 -10.52 12.69 12.77
CA LEU A 227 -9.95 13.58 13.78
C LEU A 227 -8.49 13.19 14.02
N ASN A 228 -7.58 14.08 13.60
CA ASN A 228 -6.15 13.97 13.92
C ASN A 228 -5.96 13.98 15.45
N TRP A 229 -5.03 13.17 15.96
CA TRP A 229 -4.72 13.05 17.39
C TRP A 229 -4.43 14.40 18.06
N GLU A 230 -3.86 15.35 17.31
CA GLU A 230 -3.67 16.74 17.76
C GLU A 230 -5.00 17.44 18.12
N GLN A 231 -6.06 17.23 17.33
CA GLN A 231 -7.38 17.81 17.58
C GLN A 231 -8.03 17.19 18.82
N ILE A 232 -7.84 15.88 19.03
CA ILE A 232 -8.31 15.18 20.23
C ILE A 232 -7.64 15.76 21.49
N ALA A 233 -6.32 16.01 21.43
CA ALA A 233 -5.58 16.62 22.54
C ALA A 233 -6.08 18.04 22.87
N ILE A 234 -6.36 18.87 21.86
CA ILE A 234 -6.89 20.23 22.04
C ILE A 234 -8.27 20.20 22.70
N ILE A 235 -9.15 19.29 22.28
CA ILE A 235 -10.49 19.14 22.85
C ILE A 235 -10.41 18.79 24.34
N LEU A 236 -9.56 17.81 24.71
CA LEU A 236 -9.37 17.42 26.11
C LEU A 236 -8.79 18.55 26.97
N LEU A 237 -7.84 19.32 26.43
CA LEU A 237 -7.27 20.48 27.12
C LEU A 237 -8.36 21.53 27.40
N SER A 238 -9.19 21.85 26.40
CA SER A 238 -10.27 22.84 26.52
C SER A 238 -11.31 22.46 27.59
N PHE A 239 -11.66 21.17 27.65
CA PHE A 239 -12.60 20.63 28.63
C PHE A 239 -12.05 20.75 30.06
N THR A 240 -10.75 20.48 30.23
CA THR A 240 -10.06 20.58 31.51
C THR A 240 -10.04 22.01 32.04
N VAL A 241 -9.77 22.99 31.17
CA VAL A 241 -9.79 24.42 31.51
C VAL A 241 -11.21 24.88 31.91
N ALA A 242 -12.23 24.44 31.17
CA ALA A 242 -13.62 24.78 31.47
C ALA A 242 -14.05 24.25 32.85
N ILE A 243 -13.71 22.99 33.18
CA ILE A 243 -14.00 22.40 34.50
C ILE A 243 -13.32 23.21 35.61
N LEU A 244 -12.04 23.57 35.44
CA LEU A 244 -11.29 24.40 36.38
C LEU A 244 -11.96 25.75 36.61
N ALA A 245 -12.41 26.42 35.55
CA ALA A 245 -13.13 27.70 35.64
C ALA A 245 -14.44 27.56 36.43
N VAL A 246 -15.23 26.50 36.19
CA VAL A 246 -16.47 26.23 36.92
C VAL A 246 -16.20 25.98 38.40
N VAL A 247 -15.19 25.17 38.74
CA VAL A 247 -14.80 24.90 40.13
C VAL A 247 -14.39 26.19 40.84
N LEU A 248 -13.60 27.05 40.19
CA LEU A 248 -13.22 28.36 40.73
C LEU A 248 -14.44 29.26 40.96
N MET A 249 -15.37 29.33 40.00
CA MET A 249 -16.59 30.13 40.13
C MET A 249 -17.47 29.65 41.30
N LEU A 250 -17.65 28.33 41.45
CA LEU A 250 -18.40 27.73 42.55
C LEU A 250 -17.71 27.95 43.90
N SER A 251 -16.38 27.95 43.94
CA SER A 251 -15.62 28.23 45.15
C SER A 251 -15.79 29.68 45.62
N ARG A 252 -15.82 30.65 44.68
CA ARG A 252 -16.06 32.07 44.98
C ARG A 252 -17.46 32.29 45.53
N ARG A 253 -18.49 31.62 44.97
CA ARG A 253 -19.88 31.76 45.41
C ARG A 253 -20.13 31.24 46.83
N LYS A 254 -19.34 30.27 47.31
CA LYS A 254 -19.48 29.76 48.69
C LYS A 254 -18.87 30.67 49.76
N SER A 255 -17.94 31.55 49.40
CA SER A 255 -17.29 32.46 50.35
C SER A 255 -18.10 33.72 50.71
N THR A 256 -19.20 34.01 50.01
CA THR A 256 -20.02 35.21 50.24
C THR A 256 -21.25 34.95 51.14
N LYS A 257 -21.24 33.93 52.01
CA LYS A 257 -22.29 33.83 53.02
C LYS A 257 -22.11 34.97 54.03
N PRO A 258 -23.10 35.87 54.18
CA PRO A 258 -23.03 36.92 55.18
C PRO A 258 -22.93 36.28 56.56
N SER A 259 -21.94 36.74 57.33
CA SER A 259 -21.84 36.44 58.75
C SER A 259 -23.01 37.15 59.43
N ASN A 260 -24.10 36.43 59.68
CA ASN A 260 -25.17 36.96 60.52
C ASN A 260 -24.62 37.08 61.94
N ALA A 261 -24.53 38.33 62.39
CA ALA A 261 -24.40 38.70 63.80
C ALA A 261 -25.73 38.46 64.52
#